data_AF-A0A7S3MX36-F1
#
_entry.id   AF-A0A7S3MX36-F1
#
_cell.length_a   1.000
_cell.length_b   1.000
_cell.length_c   1.000
_cell.angle_alpha   90.00
_cell.angle_beta   90.00
_cell.angle_gamma   90.00
#
_symmetry.space_group_name_H-M   'P 1'
#
loop_
_entity.id
_entity.type
_entity.pdbx_description
1 polymer ?
#
loop_
_entity_poly.entity_id
_entity_poly.type
_entity_poly.pdbx_seq_one_letter_code
_entity_poly.pdbx_strand_id
1 'polypeptide(L)'
;MEMARDNEIHFVEGYQSPTGPIKYMTQAAKDKVHAEIDERMQEMEDTGLTRYEILFEKQRGMPLADDPVFQYVKNQRVAREMIVRPGEEFTADRVIELALRQDFGPDPSITMSQRNWQLDDKEDGEQPNWEYKKKYRDNTPILKPEAYYAGHNQVQRRKELFEFDTEKPATFINRPLSRDQLRKKVKRRLTKSEIDYRDTAMMTKFLNDAGKLYNRYQTRLDTNVQRKIAKTVKKMRHQFILPWVGMIKPTDKIPLGSMLEDLEEMHKKTIDPVTGKLFLKHSLQDELKAKLEKERIRLEKRFGHIETNTQFEPIKQQADEELNFIREMSIDSGKVMPNQMIRNWNIAQSHILFNEAQNEEEDPEARLFKDPTELDLSRAETAYKTITQKLSSTRHLNSDNLFGDLLSEKAFELEKLLHPQEKSLQEDLLDYARSSSEGAR
;
A
#
# COMPACT_ATOMS: atom_id res chain seq x y z
N MET A 1 -7.08 -1.84 -12.47
CA MET A 1 -7.53 -3.25 -12.41
C MET A 1 -8.62 -3.47 -11.35
N GLU A 2 -8.54 -2.90 -10.14
CA GLU A 2 -9.71 -2.90 -9.21
C GLU A 2 -10.93 -2.27 -9.86
N MET A 3 -10.76 -1.15 -10.57
CA MET A 3 -11.83 -0.56 -11.40
C MET A 3 -12.44 -1.52 -12.43
N ALA A 4 -11.66 -2.47 -12.97
CA ALA A 4 -12.18 -3.43 -13.96
C ALA A 4 -13.08 -4.46 -13.27
N ARG A 5 -12.66 -4.98 -12.10
CA ARG A 5 -13.49 -5.85 -11.26
C ARG A 5 -14.75 -5.12 -10.78
N ASP A 6 -14.61 -3.89 -10.29
CA ASP A 6 -15.76 -3.09 -9.85
C ASP A 6 -16.77 -2.89 -10.98
N ASN A 7 -16.29 -2.64 -12.20
CA ASN A 7 -17.14 -2.58 -13.38
C ASN A 7 -17.76 -3.93 -13.72
N GLU A 8 -17.01 -5.03 -13.62
CA GLU A 8 -17.51 -6.39 -13.86
C GLU A 8 -18.63 -6.75 -12.88
N ILE A 9 -18.43 -6.52 -11.58
CA ILE A 9 -19.46 -6.72 -10.53
C ILE A 9 -20.69 -5.84 -10.83
N HIS A 10 -20.45 -4.59 -11.26
CA HIS A 10 -21.55 -3.65 -11.50
C HIS A 10 -22.37 -3.99 -12.76
N PHE A 11 -21.76 -4.56 -13.81
CA PHE A 11 -22.40 -4.66 -15.12
C PHE A 11 -22.51 -6.07 -15.70
N VAL A 12 -21.73 -7.05 -15.24
CA VAL A 12 -21.55 -8.34 -15.93
C VAL A 12 -21.89 -9.52 -15.03
N GLU A 13 -21.38 -9.54 -13.79
CA GLU A 13 -21.44 -10.69 -12.88
C GLU A 13 -22.85 -11.27 -12.74
N GLY A 14 -23.82 -10.44 -12.32
CA GLY A 14 -25.19 -10.92 -12.15
C GLY A 14 -25.85 -11.36 -13.46
N TYR A 15 -25.48 -10.79 -14.62
CA TYR A 15 -26.05 -11.20 -15.91
C TYR A 15 -25.52 -12.56 -16.40
N GLN A 16 -24.32 -12.96 -15.98
CA GLN A 16 -23.76 -14.28 -16.27
C GLN A 16 -24.22 -15.33 -15.27
N SER A 17 -24.60 -14.92 -14.06
CA SER A 17 -25.09 -15.83 -13.02
C SER A 17 -26.38 -16.56 -13.43
N PRO A 18 -26.59 -17.82 -13.00
CA PRO A 18 -27.83 -18.55 -13.28
C PRO A 18 -29.08 -17.90 -12.69
N THR A 19 -28.93 -17.21 -11.55
CA THR A 19 -30.03 -16.54 -10.84
C THR A 19 -30.38 -15.17 -11.42
N GLY A 20 -29.48 -14.59 -12.20
CA GLY A 20 -29.57 -13.21 -12.66
C GLY A 20 -29.15 -12.19 -11.59
N PRO A 21 -29.04 -10.90 -11.97
CA PRO A 21 -28.69 -9.84 -11.03
C PRO A 21 -29.85 -9.57 -10.07
N ILE A 22 -29.55 -9.09 -8.86
CA ILE A 22 -30.55 -8.80 -7.81
C ILE A 22 -31.70 -7.90 -8.30
N LYS A 23 -31.40 -6.98 -9.23
CA LYS A 23 -32.39 -6.07 -9.84
C LYS A 23 -33.55 -6.79 -10.53
N TYR A 24 -33.30 -7.92 -11.16
CA TYR A 24 -34.29 -8.68 -11.95
C TYR A 24 -34.73 -9.98 -11.25
N MET A 25 -34.24 -10.22 -10.04
CA MET A 25 -34.57 -11.41 -9.25
C MET A 25 -36.01 -11.35 -8.75
N THR A 26 -36.73 -12.48 -8.86
CA THR A 26 -38.10 -12.59 -8.32
C THR A 26 -38.11 -12.54 -6.79
N GLN A 27 -39.19 -11.99 -6.20
CA GLN A 27 -39.30 -11.91 -4.75
C GLN A 27 -39.22 -13.28 -4.06
N ALA A 28 -39.84 -14.30 -4.66
CA ALA A 28 -39.77 -15.67 -4.14
C ALA A 28 -38.36 -16.25 -4.14
N ALA A 29 -37.52 -15.88 -5.11
CA ALA A 29 -36.11 -16.28 -5.11
C ALA A 29 -35.31 -15.52 -4.04
N LYS A 30 -35.55 -14.21 -3.87
CA LYS A 30 -34.95 -13.43 -2.78
C LYS A 30 -35.31 -13.99 -1.41
N ASP A 31 -36.57 -14.36 -1.20
CA ASP A 31 -37.04 -14.91 0.07
C ASP A 31 -36.36 -16.23 0.42
N LYS A 32 -36.02 -17.07 -0.58
CA LYS A 32 -35.23 -18.30 -0.37
C LYS A 32 -33.82 -17.98 0.13
N VAL A 33 -33.12 -17.05 -0.53
CA VAL A 33 -31.78 -16.61 -0.11
C VAL A 33 -31.83 -15.96 1.26
N HIS A 34 -32.87 -15.17 1.56
CA HIS A 34 -33.05 -14.60 2.89
C HIS A 34 -33.23 -15.65 3.97
N ALA A 35 -34.00 -16.72 3.71
CA ALA A 35 -34.17 -17.82 4.66
C ALA A 35 -32.84 -18.55 4.91
N GLU A 36 -32.05 -18.78 3.86
CA GLU A 36 -30.71 -19.37 3.99
C GLU A 36 -29.76 -18.49 4.81
N ILE A 37 -29.82 -17.16 4.62
CA ILE A 37 -29.04 -16.21 5.43
C ILE A 37 -29.49 -16.26 6.89
N ASP A 38 -30.80 -16.35 7.17
CA ASP A 38 -31.33 -16.41 8.53
C ASP A 38 -30.78 -17.63 9.29
N GLU A 39 -30.79 -18.80 8.64
CA GLU A 39 -30.28 -20.07 9.18
C GLU A 39 -28.79 -19.98 9.49
N ARG A 40 -27.97 -19.63 8.49
CA ARG A 40 -26.50 -19.57 8.68
C ARG A 40 -26.07 -18.50 9.66
N MET A 41 -26.75 -17.35 9.69
CA MET A 41 -26.44 -16.29 10.66
C MET A 41 -26.80 -16.70 12.09
N GLN A 42 -27.89 -17.46 12.27
CA GLN A 42 -28.25 -18.03 13.57
C GLN A 42 -27.22 -19.06 14.03
N GLU A 43 -26.79 -19.97 13.15
CA GLU A 43 -25.75 -20.97 13.46
C GLU A 43 -24.45 -20.31 13.94
N MET A 44 -24.03 -19.23 13.26
CA MET A 44 -22.84 -18.47 13.66
C MET A 44 -23.01 -17.79 15.03
N GLU A 45 -24.18 -17.24 15.34
CA GLU A 45 -24.44 -16.66 16.66
C GLU A 45 -24.46 -17.70 17.77
N ASP A 46 -25.02 -18.88 17.49
CA ASP A 46 -25.12 -19.98 18.47
C ASP A 46 -23.74 -20.50 18.89
N THR A 47 -22.70 -20.29 18.07
CA THR A 47 -21.31 -20.57 18.46
C THR A 47 -20.81 -19.68 19.61
N GLY A 48 -21.41 -18.50 19.80
CA GLY A 48 -20.98 -17.50 20.78
C GLY A 48 -19.61 -16.86 20.47
N LEU A 49 -19.06 -17.13 19.28
CA LEU A 49 -17.74 -16.61 18.89
C LEU A 49 -17.80 -15.13 18.51
N THR A 50 -16.64 -14.49 18.60
CA THR A 50 -16.42 -13.16 18.06
C THR A 50 -16.03 -13.22 16.58
N ARG A 51 -16.26 -12.13 15.86
CA ARG A 51 -15.82 -12.00 14.46
C ARG A 51 -14.34 -12.31 14.24
N TYR A 52 -13.46 -11.80 15.10
CA TYR A 52 -12.01 -11.97 14.89
C TYR A 52 -11.56 -13.39 15.21
N GLU A 53 -12.29 -14.13 16.03
CA GLU A 53 -12.07 -15.56 16.24
C GLU A 53 -12.44 -16.33 14.98
N ILE A 54 -13.57 -16.01 14.35
CA ILE A 54 -14.02 -16.69 13.11
C ILE A 54 -13.08 -16.41 11.94
N LEU A 55 -12.69 -15.14 11.74
CA LEU A 55 -11.90 -14.75 10.56
C LEU A 55 -10.39 -14.95 10.72
N PHE A 56 -9.86 -14.80 11.94
CA PHE A 56 -8.42 -14.73 12.18
C PHE A 56 -7.95 -15.53 13.39
N GLU A 57 -8.82 -16.33 14.03
CA GLU A 57 -8.52 -17.12 15.23
C GLU A 57 -7.98 -16.29 16.40
N LYS A 58 -8.38 -15.01 16.48
CA LYS A 58 -7.93 -14.08 17.53
C LYS A 58 -9.06 -13.78 18.50
N GLN A 59 -8.85 -14.12 19.77
CA GLN A 59 -9.75 -13.80 20.88
C GLN A 59 -9.84 -12.29 21.16
N ARG A 60 -10.57 -11.56 20.32
CA ARG A 60 -10.74 -10.11 20.38
C ARG A 60 -12.09 -9.71 19.82
N GLY A 61 -12.68 -8.70 20.45
CA GLY A 61 -13.86 -8.03 19.92
C GLY A 61 -15.09 -8.33 20.76
N MET A 62 -16.24 -8.25 20.11
CA MET A 62 -17.57 -8.42 20.68
C MET A 62 -18.19 -9.70 20.10
N PRO A 63 -18.97 -10.47 20.89
CA PRO A 63 -19.73 -11.61 20.38
C PRO A 63 -20.69 -11.18 19.26
N LEU A 64 -20.98 -12.06 18.31
CA LEU A 64 -21.89 -11.76 17.19
C LEU A 64 -23.32 -11.37 17.63
N ALA A 65 -23.79 -11.92 18.75
CA ALA A 65 -25.07 -11.57 19.36
C ALA A 65 -25.15 -10.08 19.74
N ASP A 66 -24.02 -9.50 20.18
CA ASP A 66 -23.95 -8.11 20.64
C ASP A 66 -23.55 -7.14 19.51
N ASP A 67 -23.03 -7.63 18.38
CA ASP A 67 -22.56 -6.78 17.27
C ASP A 67 -23.75 -6.09 16.57
N PRO A 68 -23.88 -4.75 16.67
CA PRO A 68 -25.02 -4.04 16.11
C PRO A 68 -25.15 -4.17 14.59
N VAL A 69 -24.02 -4.24 13.87
CA VAL A 69 -24.04 -4.33 12.40
C VAL A 69 -24.48 -5.73 11.99
N PHE A 70 -23.95 -6.76 12.64
CA PHE A 70 -24.34 -8.15 12.39
C PHE A 70 -25.83 -8.36 12.67
N GLN A 71 -26.31 -7.90 13.82
CA GLN A 71 -27.72 -7.95 14.19
C GLN A 71 -28.61 -7.15 13.24
N TYR A 72 -28.14 -6.00 12.74
CA TYR A 72 -28.90 -5.21 11.77
C TYR A 72 -29.09 -5.96 10.43
N VAL A 73 -28.03 -6.58 9.92
CA VAL A 73 -28.09 -7.40 8.69
C VAL A 73 -28.97 -8.63 8.89
N LYS A 74 -28.92 -9.25 10.07
CA LYS A 74 -29.79 -10.38 10.42
C LYS A 74 -31.26 -9.98 10.51
N ASN A 75 -31.60 -8.88 11.19
CA ASN A 75 -33.00 -8.54 11.42
C ASN A 75 -33.68 -7.89 10.20
N GLN A 76 -32.91 -7.26 9.30
CA GLN A 76 -33.46 -6.39 8.27
C GLN A 76 -33.11 -6.87 6.86
N ARG A 77 -34.08 -7.50 6.18
CA ARG A 77 -33.92 -8.01 4.80
C ARG A 77 -33.46 -6.94 3.81
N VAL A 78 -34.05 -5.75 3.92
CA VAL A 78 -33.69 -4.58 3.09
C VAL A 78 -32.21 -4.22 3.23
N ALA A 79 -31.62 -4.36 4.43
CA ALA A 79 -30.21 -4.06 4.64
C ALA A 79 -29.31 -5.03 3.86
N ARG A 80 -29.69 -6.30 3.75
CA ARG A 80 -28.95 -7.31 2.95
C ARG A 80 -28.93 -6.93 1.49
N GLU A 81 -30.07 -6.49 0.96
CA GLU A 81 -30.19 -6.05 -0.43
C GLU A 81 -29.42 -4.74 -0.69
N MET A 82 -29.37 -3.84 0.29
CA MET A 82 -28.66 -2.55 0.16
C MET A 82 -27.13 -2.69 0.18
N ILE A 83 -26.60 -3.71 0.84
CA ILE A 83 -25.16 -3.96 0.93
C ILE A 83 -24.60 -4.53 -0.38
N VAL A 84 -25.43 -5.25 -1.14
CA VAL A 84 -25.08 -5.85 -2.45
C VAL A 84 -25.36 -4.86 -3.58
N ARG A 85 -24.51 -4.83 -4.61
CA ARG A 85 -24.71 -3.91 -5.75
C ARG A 85 -25.87 -4.38 -6.64
N PRO A 86 -26.57 -3.48 -7.36
CA PRO A 86 -27.72 -3.86 -8.19
C PRO A 86 -27.43 -4.84 -9.33
N GLY A 87 -26.20 -4.87 -9.84
CA GLY A 87 -25.75 -5.77 -10.91
C GLY A 87 -25.03 -7.02 -10.41
N GLU A 88 -24.85 -7.16 -9.09
CA GLU A 88 -24.17 -8.27 -8.44
C GLU A 88 -25.17 -9.42 -8.20
N GLU A 89 -24.65 -10.64 -8.07
CA GLU A 89 -25.43 -11.82 -7.72
C GLU A 89 -25.81 -11.78 -6.23
N PHE A 90 -27.06 -12.11 -5.91
CA PHE A 90 -27.55 -12.11 -4.53
C PHE A 90 -27.40 -13.49 -3.89
N THR A 91 -26.27 -13.74 -3.21
CA THR A 91 -25.95 -15.00 -2.55
C THR A 91 -25.82 -14.86 -1.02
N ALA A 92 -26.07 -15.95 -0.29
CA ALA A 92 -25.96 -15.96 1.17
C ALA A 92 -24.51 -15.72 1.63
N ASP A 93 -23.54 -16.39 0.98
CA ASP A 93 -22.12 -16.27 1.29
C ASP A 93 -21.62 -14.82 1.21
N ARG A 94 -22.08 -14.09 0.18
CA ARG A 94 -21.66 -12.71 -0.04
C ARG A 94 -22.17 -11.77 1.05
N VAL A 95 -23.43 -11.91 1.44
CA VAL A 95 -24.03 -11.11 2.52
C VAL A 95 -23.34 -11.43 3.86
N ILE A 96 -23.06 -12.70 4.13
CA ILE A 96 -22.37 -13.14 5.34
C ILE A 96 -20.93 -12.61 5.38
N GLU A 97 -20.19 -12.67 4.27
CA GLU A 97 -18.84 -12.13 4.16
C GLU A 97 -18.82 -10.64 4.51
N LEU A 98 -19.76 -9.86 3.97
CA LEU A 98 -19.87 -8.42 4.20
C LEU A 98 -20.31 -8.11 5.65
N ALA A 99 -21.20 -8.92 6.22
CA ALA A 99 -21.63 -8.79 7.61
C ALA A 99 -20.49 -9.06 8.60
N LEU A 100 -19.66 -10.07 8.32
CA LEU A 100 -18.48 -10.38 9.11
C LEU A 100 -17.41 -9.30 8.88
N ARG A 101 -16.88 -9.12 7.68
CA ARG A 101 -15.72 -8.22 7.48
C ARG A 101 -16.02 -6.75 7.76
N GLN A 102 -17.23 -6.27 7.42
CA GLN A 102 -17.63 -4.86 7.55
C GLN A 102 -16.67 -3.90 6.81
N ASP A 103 -16.19 -4.32 5.63
CA ASP A 103 -15.26 -3.57 4.79
C ASP A 103 -15.95 -2.40 4.04
N PHE A 104 -16.70 -1.58 4.78
CA PHE A 104 -17.32 -0.38 4.24
C PHE A 104 -16.27 0.73 4.11
N GLY A 105 -16.34 1.47 3.01
CA GLY A 105 -15.50 2.66 2.82
C GLY A 105 -15.95 3.85 3.69
N PRO A 106 -15.23 4.99 3.61
CA PRO A 106 -15.73 6.25 4.16
C PRO A 106 -17.07 6.62 3.48
N ASP A 107 -17.93 7.31 4.23
CA ASP A 107 -19.25 7.74 3.76
C ASP A 107 -19.12 8.67 2.54
N PRO A 108 -19.65 8.28 1.36
CA PRO A 108 -19.52 9.05 0.13
C PRO A 108 -20.52 10.20 0.03
N SER A 109 -21.36 10.45 1.05
CA SER A 109 -22.37 11.50 1.00
C SER A 109 -21.76 12.89 0.80
N ILE A 110 -22.52 13.77 0.14
CA ILE A 110 -22.14 15.17 -0.11
C ILE A 110 -21.86 15.93 1.19
N THR A 111 -22.45 15.48 2.30
CA THR A 111 -22.26 16.09 3.63
C THR A 111 -20.92 15.77 4.27
N MET A 112 -20.15 14.83 3.72
CA MET A 112 -18.81 14.48 4.15
C MET A 112 -17.75 15.30 3.41
N SER A 113 -16.73 15.73 4.15
CA SER A 113 -15.53 16.30 3.53
C SER A 113 -14.78 15.17 2.83
N GLN A 114 -14.73 15.24 1.50
CA GLN A 114 -13.98 14.31 0.69
C GLN A 114 -12.49 14.55 0.93
N ARG A 115 -11.84 13.61 1.61
CA ARG A 115 -10.41 13.62 1.89
C ARG A 115 -9.82 12.29 1.43
N ASN A 116 -8.56 12.31 1.01
CA ASN A 116 -7.83 11.09 0.67
C ASN A 116 -7.41 10.37 1.95
N TRP A 117 -8.33 9.59 2.50
CA TRP A 117 -8.10 8.79 3.71
C TRP A 117 -7.15 7.63 3.42
N GLN A 118 -6.20 7.41 4.33
CA GLN A 118 -5.37 6.20 4.35
C GLN A 118 -5.86 5.24 5.43
N LEU A 119 -5.91 3.94 5.11
CA LEU A 119 -6.20 2.90 6.09
C LEU A 119 -5.02 2.76 7.07
N ASP A 120 -5.29 2.54 8.36
CA ASP A 120 -4.28 2.33 9.40
C ASP A 120 -4.32 0.87 9.86
N ASP A 121 -3.34 0.09 9.42
CA ASP A 121 -3.21 -1.30 9.86
C ASP A 121 -2.46 -1.33 11.18
N LYS A 122 -3.21 -1.27 12.28
CA LYS A 122 -2.66 -1.27 13.65
C LYS A 122 -1.84 -2.52 14.00
N GLU A 123 -2.04 -3.61 13.26
CA GLU A 123 -1.29 -4.86 13.43
C GLU A 123 -0.01 -4.90 12.60
N ASP A 124 0.12 -4.01 11.62
CA ASP A 124 1.28 -3.95 10.78
C ASP A 124 2.43 -3.30 11.56
N GLY A 125 3.23 -4.15 12.22
CA GLY A 125 4.48 -3.74 12.84
C GLY A 125 5.53 -3.24 11.84
N GLU A 126 5.28 -3.44 10.54
CA GLU A 126 6.06 -2.97 9.40
C GLU A 126 5.81 -1.50 9.06
N GLN A 127 4.61 -1.00 9.33
CA GLN A 127 4.28 0.37 8.98
C GLN A 127 5.17 1.37 9.77
N PRO A 128 5.90 2.26 9.06
CA PRO A 128 6.55 3.37 9.71
C PRO A 128 5.45 4.19 10.37
N ASN A 129 5.49 4.36 11.68
CA ASN A 129 4.41 5.07 12.35
C ASN A 129 4.42 6.53 11.88
N TRP A 130 3.42 6.82 11.07
CA TRP A 130 3.09 8.04 10.37
C TRP A 130 3.14 9.28 11.26
N GLU A 131 2.93 9.17 12.57
CA GLU A 131 2.96 10.31 13.48
C GLU A 131 4.31 11.05 13.50
N TYR A 132 5.44 10.37 13.27
CA TYR A 132 6.74 11.06 13.24
C TYR A 132 7.05 11.66 11.85
N LYS A 133 6.61 11.03 10.76
CA LYS A 133 6.78 11.55 9.39
C LYS A 133 5.78 12.66 9.04
N LYS A 134 4.62 12.72 9.71
CA LYS A 134 3.58 13.77 9.57
C LYS A 134 4.09 15.19 9.78
N LYS A 135 5.18 15.38 10.54
CA LYS A 135 5.71 16.72 10.78
C LYS A 135 6.35 17.34 9.52
N TYR A 136 6.76 16.55 8.51
CA TYR A 136 7.60 17.07 7.42
C TYR A 136 7.39 16.49 6.01
N ARG A 137 6.60 15.42 5.78
CA ARG A 137 6.52 14.81 4.42
C ARG A 137 5.13 14.38 3.92
N ASP A 138 4.29 13.76 4.76
CA ASP A 138 2.96 13.29 4.36
C ASP A 138 1.87 13.82 5.29
N ASN A 139 0.96 14.63 4.74
CA ASN A 139 -0.19 15.22 5.45
C ASN A 139 -1.50 14.47 5.19
N THR A 140 -1.45 13.31 4.53
CA THR A 140 -2.64 12.48 4.26
C THR A 140 -3.30 12.07 5.58
N PRO A 141 -4.61 12.34 5.73
CA PRO A 141 -5.31 11.98 6.94
C PRO A 141 -5.57 10.47 6.98
N ILE A 142 -5.59 9.94 8.20
CA ILE A 142 -5.85 8.51 8.42
C ILE A 142 -7.32 8.31 8.69
N LEU A 143 -7.85 7.22 8.17
CA LEU A 143 -9.25 6.87 8.29
C LEU A 143 -9.65 6.83 9.77
N LYS A 144 -10.49 7.78 10.16
CA LYS A 144 -11.03 7.90 11.52
C LYS A 144 -12.43 7.30 11.57
N PRO A 145 -12.92 6.89 12.75
CA PRO A 145 -14.32 6.49 12.94
C PRO A 145 -15.34 7.53 12.41
N GLU A 146 -14.99 8.81 12.50
CA GLU A 146 -15.83 9.93 12.02
C GLU A 146 -16.03 9.95 10.49
N ALA A 147 -15.17 9.25 9.73
CA ALA A 147 -15.24 9.19 8.29
C ALA A 147 -16.31 8.22 7.77
N TYR A 148 -16.77 7.27 8.60
CA TYR A 148 -17.72 6.25 8.20
C TYR A 148 -19.18 6.69 8.26
N TYR A 149 -19.49 7.77 8.98
CA TYR A 149 -20.87 8.24 9.10
C TYR A 149 -20.98 9.76 9.23
N ALA A 150 -21.72 10.36 8.30
CA ALA A 150 -22.00 11.78 8.32
C ALA A 150 -22.66 12.27 9.61
N GLY A 151 -23.51 11.48 10.25
CA GLY A 151 -24.26 11.93 11.42
C GLY A 151 -23.48 11.88 12.75
N HIS A 152 -22.31 11.22 12.82
CA HIS A 152 -21.66 10.90 14.10
C HIS A 152 -21.25 12.15 14.91
N ASN A 153 -20.67 13.17 14.25
CA ASN A 153 -20.13 14.37 14.91
C ASN A 153 -20.48 15.64 14.11
N GLN A 154 -21.78 15.89 13.88
CA GLN A 154 -22.26 17.03 13.07
C GLN A 154 -21.75 18.39 13.57
N VAL A 155 -21.66 18.57 14.90
CA VAL A 155 -21.18 19.82 15.53
C VAL A 155 -19.70 20.06 15.24
N GLN A 156 -18.87 19.04 15.48
CA GLN A 156 -17.43 19.10 15.21
C GLN A 156 -17.18 19.35 13.72
N ARG A 157 -17.94 18.70 12.84
CA ARG A 157 -17.80 18.89 11.39
C ARG A 157 -18.21 20.28 10.92
N ARG A 158 -19.35 20.81 11.41
CA ARG A 158 -19.75 22.19 11.10
C ARG A 158 -18.68 23.19 11.53
N LYS A 159 -18.07 22.93 12.69
CA LYS A 159 -16.93 23.72 13.17
C LYS A 159 -15.71 23.57 12.26
N GLU A 160 -15.34 22.36 11.82
CA GLU A 160 -14.24 22.13 10.86
C GLU A 160 -14.51 22.78 9.49
N LEU A 161 -15.74 22.74 8.98
CA LEU A 161 -16.14 23.42 7.73
C LEU A 161 -16.02 24.93 7.87
N PHE A 162 -16.57 25.48 8.95
CA PHE A 162 -16.45 26.91 9.26
C PHE A 162 -14.98 27.34 9.43
N GLU A 163 -14.18 26.52 10.11
CA GLU A 163 -12.75 26.73 10.30
C GLU A 163 -11.94 26.57 9.01
N PHE A 164 -12.37 25.72 8.07
CA PHE A 164 -11.76 25.56 6.76
C PHE A 164 -12.02 26.78 5.87
N ASP A 165 -13.23 27.35 5.93
CA ASP A 165 -13.58 28.57 5.19
C ASP A 165 -12.84 29.81 5.73
N THR A 166 -12.41 29.78 7.00
CA THR A 166 -11.52 30.81 7.55
C THR A 166 -10.06 30.48 7.20
N GLU A 167 -9.34 31.38 6.54
CA GLU A 167 -7.97 31.10 6.08
C GLU A 167 -7.00 30.71 7.21
N LYS A 168 -7.23 31.19 8.45
CA LYS A 168 -6.41 30.89 9.65
C LYS A 168 -7.26 30.98 10.93
N PRO A 169 -8.04 29.95 11.28
CA PRO A 169 -8.76 29.94 12.54
C PRO A 169 -7.76 29.99 13.71
N ALA A 170 -8.21 30.50 14.87
CA ALA A 170 -7.43 30.46 16.09
C ALA A 170 -7.09 29.00 16.42
N THR A 171 -5.81 28.64 16.31
CA THR A 171 -5.36 27.29 16.63
C THR A 171 -5.39 27.12 18.15
N PHE A 172 -6.41 26.43 18.66
CA PHE A 172 -6.40 25.94 20.03
C PHE A 172 -5.30 24.88 20.14
N ILE A 173 -4.12 25.29 20.58
CA ILE A 173 -3.03 24.36 20.87
C ILE A 173 -3.45 23.58 22.11
N ASN A 174 -3.95 22.36 21.90
CA ASN A 174 -4.13 21.39 22.98
C ASN A 174 -2.85 21.36 23.82
N ARG A 175 -2.98 21.37 25.16
CA ARG A 175 -1.82 21.36 26.05
C ARG A 175 -0.89 20.21 25.62
N PRO A 176 0.37 20.50 25.27
CA PRO A 176 1.26 19.47 24.78
C PRO A 176 1.46 18.41 25.87
N LEU A 177 1.40 17.15 25.48
CA LEU A 177 1.69 16.03 26.38
C LEU A 177 3.13 16.14 26.88
N SER A 178 3.35 15.76 28.14
CA SER A 178 4.72 15.62 28.66
C SER A 178 5.49 14.57 27.84
N ARG A 179 6.81 14.74 27.70
CA ARG A 179 7.67 13.81 26.94
C ARG A 179 7.51 12.36 27.41
N ASP A 180 7.31 12.15 28.71
CA ASP A 180 7.13 10.82 29.28
C ASP A 180 5.74 10.24 28.99
N GLN A 181 4.71 11.08 28.99
CA GLN A 181 3.36 10.69 28.58
C GLN A 181 3.32 10.31 27.10
N LEU A 182 3.97 11.11 26.25
CA LEU A 182 4.12 10.82 24.82
C LEU A 182 4.82 9.48 24.62
N ARG A 183 5.95 9.26 25.32
CA ARG A 183 6.69 8.01 25.25
C ARG A 183 5.85 6.81 25.70
N LYS A 184 5.08 6.93 26.78
CA LYS A 184 4.23 5.84 27.29
C LYS A 184 3.12 5.47 26.30
N LYS A 185 2.49 6.46 25.68
CA LYS A 185 1.42 6.26 24.69
C LYS A 185 1.93 5.56 23.43
N VAL A 186 3.16 5.88 23.03
CA VAL A 186 3.69 5.59 21.70
C VAL A 186 4.71 4.41 21.69
N LYS A 187 5.05 3.87 22.86
CA LYS A 187 6.02 2.77 23.02
C LYS A 187 5.57 1.51 22.29
N ARG A 188 6.43 0.97 21.42
CA ARG A 188 6.25 -0.32 20.75
C ARG A 188 6.49 -1.47 21.73
N ARG A 189 5.68 -2.52 21.61
CA ARG A 189 5.86 -3.77 22.37
C ARG A 189 6.67 -4.74 21.50
N LEU A 190 7.96 -4.85 21.78
CA LEU A 190 8.84 -5.78 21.10
C LEU A 190 9.66 -6.56 22.13
N THR A 191 9.72 -7.87 21.97
CA THR A 191 10.50 -8.74 22.85
C THR A 191 11.93 -8.90 22.33
N LYS A 192 12.86 -9.27 23.23
CA LYS A 192 14.23 -9.54 22.82
C LYS A 192 14.31 -10.77 21.91
N SER A 193 13.48 -11.78 22.14
CA SER A 193 13.48 -13.05 21.40
C SER A 193 13.19 -12.88 19.91
N GLU A 194 12.36 -11.89 19.56
CA GLU A 194 11.97 -11.61 18.17
C GLU A 194 13.08 -10.94 17.36
N ILE A 195 14.14 -10.42 18.01
CA ILE A 195 15.25 -9.76 17.31
C ILE A 195 16.30 -10.78 16.91
N ASP A 196 16.41 -11.02 15.60
CA ASP A 196 17.47 -11.80 14.97
C ASP A 196 18.11 -11.03 13.79
N TYR A 197 19.31 -11.42 13.38
CA TYR A 197 20.02 -10.84 12.24
C TYR A 197 19.51 -11.36 10.88
N ARG A 198 18.73 -12.45 10.88
CA ARG A 198 18.12 -13.03 9.67
C ARG A 198 16.90 -12.23 9.20
N ASP A 199 16.19 -11.59 10.13
CA ASP A 199 15.01 -10.79 9.82
C ASP A 199 15.38 -9.36 9.43
N THR A 200 15.77 -9.18 8.17
CA THR A 200 16.20 -7.89 7.62
C THR A 200 15.03 -6.91 7.47
N ALA A 201 13.85 -7.42 7.06
CA ALA A 201 12.61 -6.66 6.95
C ALA A 201 12.31 -5.91 8.25
N MET A 202 12.38 -6.62 9.38
CA MET A 202 12.19 -6.02 10.69
C MET A 202 13.30 -5.03 11.07
N MET A 203 14.57 -5.35 10.80
CA MET A 203 15.70 -4.52 11.22
C MET A 203 15.79 -3.20 10.45
N THR A 204 15.46 -3.19 9.17
CA THR A 204 15.49 -1.98 8.33
C THR A 204 14.52 -0.89 8.82
N LYS A 205 13.43 -1.25 9.50
CA LYS A 205 12.46 -0.30 10.09
C LYS A 205 13.05 0.57 11.21
N PHE A 206 14.15 0.12 11.83
CA PHE A 206 14.85 0.88 12.86
C PHE A 206 15.98 1.76 12.29
N LEU A 207 16.18 1.71 10.97
CA LEU A 207 17.15 2.50 10.26
C LEU A 207 16.46 3.64 9.51
N ASN A 208 17.21 4.72 9.32
CA ASN A 208 16.84 5.81 8.44
C ASN A 208 17.08 5.45 6.97
N ASP A 209 16.53 6.23 6.05
CA ASP A 209 16.70 6.03 4.61
C ASP A 209 18.20 5.99 4.21
N ALA A 210 19.05 6.75 4.91
CA ALA A 210 20.52 6.76 4.73
C ALA A 210 21.26 5.60 5.43
N GLY A 211 20.55 4.58 5.91
CA GLY A 211 21.12 3.40 6.56
C GLY A 211 21.57 3.61 8.01
N LYS A 212 21.36 4.79 8.61
CA LYS A 212 21.77 5.12 10.01
C LYS A 212 20.74 4.64 11.03
N LEU A 213 21.17 4.15 12.18
CA LEU A 213 20.27 3.69 13.25
C LEU A 213 19.55 4.87 13.93
N TYR A 214 18.23 4.76 14.08
CA TYR A 214 17.44 5.75 14.82
C TYR A 214 17.72 5.74 16.33
N ASN A 215 17.47 6.88 16.99
CA ASN A 215 17.53 6.95 18.45
C ASN A 215 16.36 6.16 19.07
N ARG A 216 16.52 5.71 20.32
CA ARG A 216 15.51 4.96 21.08
C ARG A 216 14.12 5.62 21.12
N TYR A 217 14.07 6.95 21.07
CA TYR A 217 12.82 7.72 21.09
C TYR A 217 12.09 7.66 19.75
N GLN A 218 12.84 7.64 18.64
CA GLN A 218 12.31 7.50 17.29
C GLN A 218 11.91 6.05 17.02
N THR A 219 12.71 5.07 17.47
CA THR A 219 12.36 3.65 17.36
C THR A 219 11.23 3.24 18.31
N ARG A 220 10.96 4.04 19.36
CA ARG A 220 9.91 3.83 20.37
C ARG A 220 10.09 2.53 21.16
N LEU A 221 11.32 2.10 21.35
CA LEU A 221 11.68 0.84 22.02
C LEU A 221 12.13 1.03 23.47
N ASP A 222 12.18 -0.09 24.19
CA ASP A 222 12.87 -0.13 25.47
C ASP A 222 14.40 -0.09 25.28
N THR A 223 15.11 0.45 26.27
CA THR A 223 16.57 0.60 26.25
C THR A 223 17.27 -0.74 26.02
N ASN A 224 16.79 -1.79 26.70
CA ASN A 224 17.37 -3.13 26.58
C ASN A 224 17.18 -3.75 25.20
N VAL A 225 16.04 -3.47 24.56
CA VAL A 225 15.68 -3.96 23.23
C VAL A 225 16.47 -3.18 22.17
N GLN A 226 16.56 -1.85 22.30
CA GLN A 226 17.37 -0.99 21.44
C GLN A 226 18.85 -1.39 21.43
N ARG A 227 19.43 -1.74 22.59
CA ARG A 227 20.82 -2.22 22.66
C ARG A 227 21.01 -3.54 21.90
N LYS A 228 20.03 -4.45 21.96
CA LYS A 228 20.08 -5.71 21.18
C LYS A 228 20.05 -5.40 19.69
N ILE A 229 19.15 -4.51 19.25
CA ILE A 229 19.07 -4.07 17.84
C ILE A 229 20.38 -3.44 17.36
N ALA A 230 20.99 -2.56 18.17
CA ALA A 230 22.26 -1.94 17.79
C ALA A 230 23.36 -2.99 17.57
N LYS A 231 23.41 -4.04 18.41
CA LYS A 231 24.35 -5.16 18.26
C LYS A 231 24.04 -6.00 17.02
N THR A 232 22.76 -6.31 16.76
CA THR A 232 22.38 -7.11 15.58
C THR A 232 22.61 -6.33 14.28
N VAL A 233 22.25 -5.06 14.20
CA VAL A 233 22.55 -4.20 13.04
C VAL A 233 24.05 -4.13 12.78
N LYS A 234 24.87 -3.98 13.83
CA LYS A 234 26.34 -4.02 13.67
C LYS A 234 26.79 -5.37 13.09
N LYS A 235 26.26 -6.49 13.61
CA LYS A 235 26.54 -7.84 13.09
C LYS A 235 26.15 -7.98 11.61
N MET A 236 24.96 -7.53 11.23
CA MET A 236 24.45 -7.58 9.85
C MET A 236 25.34 -6.80 8.88
N ARG A 237 25.86 -5.64 9.30
CA ARG A 237 26.78 -4.83 8.50
C ARG A 237 28.15 -5.47 8.34
N HIS A 238 28.64 -6.20 9.34
CA HIS A 238 29.86 -7.01 9.20
C HIS A 238 29.66 -8.20 8.26
N GLN A 239 28.42 -8.69 8.12
CA GLN A 239 28.04 -9.77 7.20
C GLN A 239 27.62 -9.27 5.82
N PHE A 240 27.73 -7.97 5.54
CA PHE A 240 27.31 -7.34 4.27
C PHE A 240 25.82 -7.49 3.91
N ILE A 241 24.97 -7.85 4.88
CA ILE A 241 23.50 -7.92 4.70
C ILE A 241 22.91 -6.51 4.62
N LEU A 242 23.47 -5.58 5.41
CA LEU A 242 23.04 -4.18 5.43
C LEU A 242 24.24 -3.27 5.15
N PRO A 243 24.02 -2.12 4.46
CA PRO A 243 25.08 -1.15 4.25
C PRO A 243 25.47 -0.43 5.54
N TRP A 244 26.76 -0.05 5.64
CA TRP A 244 27.24 0.83 6.70
C TRP A 244 26.74 2.27 6.52
N VAL A 245 26.77 2.74 5.27
CA VAL A 245 26.32 4.05 4.80
C VAL A 245 25.75 3.85 3.41
N GLY A 246 24.60 4.44 3.11
CA GLY A 246 23.96 4.35 1.80
C GLY A 246 22.45 4.24 1.92
N MET A 247 21.76 4.41 0.78
CA MET A 247 20.32 4.23 0.74
C MET A 247 19.95 2.75 0.92
N ILE A 248 18.98 2.47 1.78
CA ILE A 248 18.45 1.11 1.96
C ILE A 248 17.70 0.70 0.69
N LYS A 249 18.14 -0.39 0.06
CA LYS A 249 17.53 -0.91 -1.16
C LYS A 249 16.37 -1.86 -0.82
N PRO A 250 15.43 -2.09 -1.74
CA PRO A 250 14.40 -3.13 -1.56
C PRO A 250 15.01 -4.52 -1.31
N THR A 251 16.14 -4.83 -1.95
CA THR A 251 16.89 -6.08 -1.74
C THR A 251 17.34 -6.28 -0.29
N ASP A 252 17.68 -5.19 0.40
CA ASP A 252 18.18 -5.22 1.78
C ASP A 252 17.05 -5.48 2.78
N LYS A 253 15.79 -5.39 2.34
CA LYS A 253 14.59 -5.66 3.15
C LYS A 253 14.12 -7.10 3.06
N ILE A 254 14.67 -7.89 2.15
CA ILE A 254 14.30 -9.31 1.97
C ILE A 254 14.93 -10.11 3.12
N PRO A 255 14.14 -10.80 3.96
CA PRO A 255 14.66 -11.58 5.07
C PRO A 255 15.56 -12.71 4.55
N LEU A 256 16.53 -13.12 5.36
CA LEU A 256 17.41 -14.23 5.01
C LEU A 256 16.71 -15.55 5.33
N GLY A 257 16.22 -16.21 4.26
CA GLY A 257 15.61 -17.53 4.31
C GLY A 257 16.58 -18.67 4.02
N SER A 258 16.00 -19.84 3.82
CA SER A 258 16.72 -20.94 3.16
C SER A 258 16.76 -20.72 1.65
N MET A 259 17.74 -21.29 0.95
CA MET A 259 17.80 -21.20 -0.51
C MET A 259 16.51 -21.70 -1.18
N LEU A 260 15.87 -22.73 -0.59
CA LEU A 260 14.62 -23.26 -1.10
C LEU A 260 13.47 -22.25 -0.93
N GLU A 261 13.39 -21.58 0.21
CA GLU A 261 12.39 -20.55 0.50
C GLU A 261 12.52 -19.36 -0.45
N ASP A 262 13.75 -18.89 -0.70
CA ASP A 262 14.00 -17.81 -1.66
C ASP A 262 13.59 -18.23 -3.08
N LEU A 263 13.91 -19.47 -3.48
CA LEU A 263 13.49 -20.03 -4.78
C LEU A 263 11.98 -20.20 -4.88
N GLU A 264 11.33 -20.66 -3.81
CA GLU A 264 9.88 -20.78 -3.73
C GLU A 264 9.24 -19.40 -3.86
N GLU A 265 9.70 -18.40 -3.12
CA GLU A 265 9.19 -17.02 -3.21
C GLU A 265 9.42 -16.40 -4.60
N MET A 266 10.50 -16.80 -5.27
CA MET A 266 10.74 -16.44 -6.67
C MET A 266 9.76 -17.09 -7.66
N HIS A 267 9.23 -18.29 -7.39
CA HIS A 267 8.32 -18.98 -8.31
C HIS A 267 6.85 -18.93 -7.88
N LYS A 268 6.59 -18.57 -6.62
CA LYS A 268 5.27 -18.44 -6.04
C LYS A 268 4.51 -17.33 -6.75
N LYS A 269 3.34 -17.68 -7.24
CA LYS A 269 2.37 -16.77 -7.82
C LYS A 269 1.11 -16.85 -6.98
N THR A 270 0.84 -15.81 -6.20
CA THR A 270 -0.39 -15.68 -5.45
C THR A 270 -1.48 -15.18 -6.38
N ILE A 271 -2.58 -15.92 -6.44
CA ILE A 271 -3.74 -15.60 -7.26
C ILE A 271 -4.92 -15.37 -6.32
N ASP A 272 -5.63 -14.27 -6.48
CA ASP A 272 -6.93 -14.08 -5.83
C ASP A 272 -7.91 -15.10 -6.44
N PRO A 273 -8.50 -16.02 -5.65
CA PRO A 273 -9.41 -17.03 -6.18
C PRO A 273 -10.66 -16.41 -6.81
N VAL A 274 -11.04 -15.19 -6.41
CA VAL A 274 -12.26 -14.56 -6.90
C VAL A 274 -12.00 -13.75 -8.18
N THR A 275 -10.91 -12.99 -8.28
CA THR A 275 -10.58 -12.26 -9.53
C THR A 275 -9.74 -13.02 -10.53
N GLY A 276 -9.07 -14.10 -10.11
CA GLY A 276 -7.98 -14.69 -10.89
C GLY A 276 -6.77 -13.75 -11.06
N LYS A 277 -6.73 -12.62 -10.33
CA LYS A 277 -5.65 -11.65 -10.42
C LYS A 277 -4.39 -12.21 -9.77
N LEU A 278 -3.28 -12.09 -10.46
CA LEU A 278 -1.96 -12.31 -9.89
C LEU A 278 -1.58 -11.13 -9.00
N PHE A 279 -1.31 -11.42 -7.74
CA PHE A 279 -0.69 -10.46 -6.84
C PHE A 279 0.77 -10.26 -7.25
N LEU A 280 1.20 -9.00 -7.26
CA LEU A 280 2.61 -8.68 -7.39
C LEU A 280 3.33 -9.20 -6.14
N LYS A 281 4.54 -9.73 -6.33
CA LYS A 281 5.37 -10.21 -5.22
C LYS A 281 5.54 -9.10 -4.19
N HIS A 282 5.44 -9.47 -2.91
CA HIS A 282 5.52 -8.55 -1.76
C HIS A 282 4.35 -7.55 -1.69
N SER A 283 3.21 -7.86 -2.32
CA SER A 283 1.94 -7.22 -1.99
C SER A 283 1.27 -7.94 -0.82
N LEU A 284 0.47 -7.17 -0.06
CA LEU A 284 -0.06 -7.34 1.30
C LEU A 284 -0.55 -8.74 1.77
N GLN A 285 -0.67 -9.75 0.92
CA GLN A 285 -1.31 -11.04 1.22
C GLN A 285 -0.34 -12.22 1.38
N ASP A 286 0.93 -12.12 0.97
CA ASP A 286 1.90 -13.22 1.10
C ASP A 286 2.30 -13.52 2.56
N GLU A 287 2.07 -12.57 3.47
CA GLU A 287 2.49 -12.66 4.88
C GLU A 287 1.56 -13.50 5.78
N LEU A 288 0.30 -13.73 5.40
CA LEU A 288 -0.68 -14.44 6.26
C LEU A 288 -0.31 -15.90 6.50
N LYS A 289 0.12 -16.62 5.46
CA LYS A 289 0.58 -18.02 5.57
C LYS A 289 1.85 -18.12 6.43
N ALA A 290 2.80 -17.21 6.22
CA ALA A 290 4.02 -17.13 7.02
C ALA A 290 3.74 -16.77 8.49
N LYS A 291 2.71 -15.95 8.76
CA LYS A 291 2.26 -15.59 10.10
C LYS A 291 1.60 -16.77 10.82
N LEU A 292 0.75 -17.55 10.13
CA LEU A 292 0.15 -18.78 10.66
C LEU A 292 1.21 -19.85 10.94
N GLU A 293 2.19 -20.05 10.06
CA GLU A 293 3.28 -21.01 10.28
C GLU A 293 4.16 -20.61 11.47
N LYS A 294 4.43 -19.31 11.64
CA LYS A 294 5.15 -18.76 12.80
C LYS A 294 4.37 -18.94 14.10
N GLU A 295 3.03 -18.79 14.07
CA GLU A 295 2.15 -19.07 15.21
C GLU A 295 2.15 -20.57 15.53
N ARG A 296 2.06 -21.46 14.54
CA ARG A 296 2.14 -22.92 14.71
C ARG A 296 3.44 -23.34 15.38
N ILE A 297 4.58 -22.88 14.88
CA ILE A 297 5.90 -23.15 15.46
C ILE A 297 6.00 -22.58 16.90
N ARG A 298 5.36 -21.44 17.17
CA ARG A 298 5.29 -20.83 18.50
C ARG A 298 4.38 -21.60 19.45
N LEU A 299 3.37 -22.29 18.93
CA LEU A 299 2.45 -23.17 19.66
C LEU A 299 3.14 -24.51 19.96
N GLU A 300 3.77 -25.13 18.98
CA GLU A 300 4.62 -26.33 19.14
C GLU A 300 5.75 -26.10 20.15
N LYS A 301 6.43 -24.95 20.12
CA LYS A 301 7.46 -24.62 21.12
C LYS A 301 6.90 -24.38 22.52
N ARG A 302 5.64 -23.97 22.64
CA ARG A 302 4.97 -23.72 23.93
C ARG A 302 4.40 -24.99 24.55
N PHE A 303 3.94 -25.93 23.73
CA PHE A 303 3.23 -27.13 24.20
C PHE A 303 4.01 -28.44 23.96
N GLY A 304 5.06 -28.43 23.14
CA GLY A 304 5.87 -29.60 22.79
C GLY A 304 6.75 -30.16 23.92
N HIS A 305 6.63 -29.65 25.15
CA HIS A 305 7.27 -30.24 26.34
C HIS A 305 6.27 -31.02 27.20
N ILE A 306 4.99 -31.05 26.82
CA ILE A 306 3.95 -31.81 27.49
C ILE A 306 3.79 -33.13 26.73
N GLU A 307 4.79 -34.02 26.89
CA GLU A 307 4.88 -35.31 26.18
C GLU A 307 3.84 -36.36 26.65
N THR A 308 2.80 -35.97 27.39
CA THR A 308 1.86 -36.92 28.04
C THR A 308 0.37 -36.57 27.92
N ASN A 309 -0.03 -35.77 26.92
CA ASN A 309 -1.46 -35.55 26.67
C ASN A 309 -1.91 -36.29 25.40
N THR A 310 -2.62 -37.41 25.61
CA THR A 310 -3.40 -38.15 24.60
C THR A 310 -4.45 -37.28 23.88
N GLN A 311 -4.68 -36.06 24.38
CA GLN A 311 -5.56 -35.05 23.79
C GLN A 311 -4.91 -34.25 22.65
N PHE A 312 -3.58 -34.30 22.47
CA PHE A 312 -2.87 -33.54 21.44
C PHE A 312 -2.82 -34.25 20.08
N GLU A 313 -2.82 -35.58 20.08
CA GLU A 313 -2.81 -36.39 18.86
C GLU A 313 -4.01 -36.14 17.94
N PRO A 314 -5.27 -36.04 18.39
CA PRO A 314 -6.39 -35.77 17.50
C PRO A 314 -6.34 -34.36 16.90
N ILE A 315 -5.82 -33.36 17.63
CA ILE A 315 -5.69 -31.98 17.15
C ILE A 315 -4.57 -31.89 16.10
N LYS A 316 -3.47 -32.59 16.33
CA LYS A 316 -2.38 -32.69 15.34
C LYS A 316 -2.85 -33.42 14.08
N GLN A 317 -3.62 -34.50 14.23
CA GLN A 317 -4.20 -35.25 13.12
C GLN A 317 -5.18 -34.37 12.33
N GLN A 318 -6.06 -33.61 12.98
CA GLN A 318 -6.95 -32.65 12.31
C GLN A 318 -6.15 -31.58 11.54
N ALA A 319 -5.10 -31.01 12.14
CA ALA A 319 -4.26 -30.03 11.46
C ALA A 319 -3.49 -30.61 10.26
N ASP A 320 -3.00 -31.85 10.38
CA ASP A 320 -2.33 -32.56 9.29
C ASP A 320 -3.32 -32.98 8.17
N GLU A 321 -4.56 -33.32 8.54
CA GLU A 321 -5.66 -33.62 7.61
C GLU A 321 -6.12 -32.37 6.85
N GLU A 322 -6.26 -31.22 7.51
CA GLU A 322 -6.55 -29.94 6.88
C GLU A 322 -5.43 -29.50 5.93
N LEU A 323 -4.17 -29.71 6.32
CA LEU A 323 -3.01 -29.35 5.49
C LEU A 323 -2.87 -30.28 4.28
N ASN A 324 -3.23 -31.56 4.43
CA ASN A 324 -3.33 -32.52 3.32
C ASN A 324 -4.54 -32.24 2.41
N PHE A 325 -5.69 -31.84 2.96
CA PHE A 325 -6.86 -31.41 2.21
C PHE A 325 -6.55 -30.17 1.36
N ILE A 326 -5.83 -29.18 1.93
CA ILE A 326 -5.35 -28.01 1.18
C ILE A 326 -4.31 -28.39 0.12
N ARG A 327 -3.51 -29.44 0.35
CA ARG A 327 -2.58 -30.00 -0.64
C ARG A 327 -3.31 -30.71 -1.77
N GLU A 328 -4.36 -31.46 -1.49
CA GLU A 328 -5.18 -32.14 -2.49
C GLU A 328 -6.02 -31.15 -3.30
N MET A 329 -6.53 -30.08 -2.68
CA MET A 329 -7.13 -28.94 -3.38
C MET A 329 -6.12 -28.18 -4.28
N SER A 330 -4.81 -28.39 -4.11
CA SER A 330 -3.78 -27.86 -5.01
C SER A 330 -3.50 -28.75 -6.22
N ILE A 331 -4.03 -29.98 -6.23
CA ILE A 331 -4.00 -30.91 -7.37
C ILE A 331 -5.45 -31.29 -7.69
N ASP A 332 -6.26 -30.30 -8.05
CA ASP A 332 -7.57 -30.57 -8.63
C ASP A 332 -7.41 -31.07 -10.07
N SER A 333 -7.46 -32.40 -10.18
CA SER A 333 -7.73 -33.16 -11.41
C SER A 333 -9.16 -32.96 -11.95
N GLY A 334 -9.93 -32.01 -11.38
CA GLY A 334 -11.32 -31.72 -11.68
C GLY A 334 -11.60 -30.44 -12.48
N LYS A 335 -10.59 -29.67 -12.93
CA LYS A 335 -10.85 -28.59 -13.89
C LYS A 335 -11.04 -29.20 -15.28
N VAL A 336 -12.29 -29.19 -15.77
CA VAL A 336 -12.61 -29.46 -17.17
C VAL A 336 -11.71 -28.57 -18.03
N MET A 337 -10.81 -29.18 -18.78
CA MET A 337 -10.00 -28.48 -19.78
C MET A 337 -10.93 -27.57 -20.60
N PRO A 338 -10.60 -26.29 -20.83
CA PRO A 338 -11.48 -25.39 -21.56
C PRO A 338 -11.89 -26.04 -22.88
N ASN A 339 -13.20 -26.04 -23.15
CA ASN A 339 -13.79 -26.63 -24.36
C ASN A 339 -13.00 -26.14 -25.59
N GLN A 340 -12.89 -26.97 -26.64
CA GLN A 340 -12.05 -26.64 -27.81
C GLN A 340 -12.38 -25.25 -28.39
N MET A 341 -13.65 -24.85 -28.32
CA MET A 341 -14.09 -23.51 -28.72
C MET A 341 -13.52 -22.39 -27.85
N ILE A 342 -13.44 -22.57 -26.53
CA ILE A 342 -12.86 -21.62 -25.57
C ILE A 342 -11.34 -21.53 -25.76
N ARG A 343 -10.67 -22.66 -26.02
CA ARG A 343 -9.24 -22.66 -26.37
C ARG A 343 -8.98 -21.90 -27.67
N ASN A 344 -9.77 -22.16 -28.70
CA ASN A 344 -9.64 -21.47 -29.98
C ASN A 344 -9.95 -19.97 -29.85
N TRP A 345 -10.91 -19.60 -28.99
CA TRP A 345 -11.23 -18.21 -28.72
C TRP A 345 -10.12 -17.49 -27.95
N ASN A 346 -9.53 -18.12 -26.93
CA ASN A 346 -8.36 -17.58 -26.23
C ASN A 346 -7.15 -17.44 -27.14
N ILE A 347 -6.91 -18.42 -28.03
CA ILE A 347 -5.87 -18.35 -29.05
C ILE A 347 -6.16 -17.20 -30.01
N ALA A 348 -7.40 -17.05 -30.49
CA ALA A 348 -7.81 -15.96 -31.36
C ALA A 348 -7.65 -14.59 -30.68
N GLN A 349 -8.04 -14.45 -29.42
CA GLN A 349 -7.82 -13.22 -28.65
C GLN A 349 -6.33 -12.91 -28.48
N SER A 350 -5.51 -13.91 -28.15
CA SER A 350 -4.07 -13.71 -28.03
C SER A 350 -3.44 -13.28 -29.36
N HIS A 351 -3.93 -13.82 -30.48
CA HIS A 351 -3.50 -13.48 -31.82
C HIS A 351 -4.01 -12.10 -32.27
N ILE A 352 -5.21 -11.69 -31.85
CA ILE A 352 -5.73 -10.34 -32.08
C ILE A 352 -4.89 -9.33 -31.29
N LEU A 353 -4.60 -9.58 -30.01
CA LEU A 353 -3.75 -8.72 -29.20
C LEU A 353 -2.32 -8.63 -29.75
N PHE A 354 -1.76 -9.75 -30.24
CA PHE A 354 -0.45 -9.76 -30.88
C PHE A 354 -0.43 -9.01 -32.21
N ASN A 355 -1.50 -9.16 -33.01
CA ASN A 355 -1.65 -8.44 -34.26
C ASN A 355 -1.99 -6.96 -34.05
N GLU A 356 -2.75 -6.58 -33.04
CA GLU A 356 -2.99 -5.19 -32.68
C GLU A 356 -1.69 -4.54 -32.21
N ALA A 357 -0.87 -5.25 -31.43
CA ALA A 357 0.47 -4.79 -31.05
C ALA A 357 1.48 -4.75 -32.23
N GLN A 358 1.23 -5.49 -33.32
CA GLN A 358 2.04 -5.43 -34.55
C GLN A 358 1.48 -4.48 -35.61
N ASN A 359 0.18 -4.19 -35.58
CA ASN A 359 -0.54 -3.32 -36.51
C ASN A 359 -0.71 -1.90 -35.96
N GLU A 360 -0.39 -1.65 -34.68
CA GLU A 360 0.16 -0.36 -34.29
C GLU A 360 1.47 -0.20 -35.06
N GLU A 361 1.36 0.30 -36.29
CA GLU A 361 2.49 0.83 -37.04
C GLU A 361 3.23 1.79 -36.10
N GLU A 362 4.41 1.39 -35.62
CA GLU A 362 5.34 2.30 -34.98
C GLU A 362 5.52 3.48 -35.94
N ASP A 363 4.95 4.64 -35.60
CA ASP A 363 5.07 5.87 -36.35
C ASP A 363 6.56 6.09 -36.68
N PRO A 364 7.01 5.91 -37.93
CA PRO A 364 8.44 5.94 -38.25
C PRO A 364 9.05 7.34 -38.03
N GLU A 365 8.21 8.36 -37.82
CA GLU A 365 8.60 9.70 -37.45
C GLU A 365 8.97 9.87 -35.97
N ALA A 366 8.52 8.99 -35.07
CA ALA A 366 8.74 9.16 -33.62
C ALA A 366 10.19 8.92 -33.16
N ARG A 367 11.07 8.39 -34.04
CA ARG A 367 12.49 8.14 -33.75
C ARG A 367 13.49 8.89 -34.64
N LEU A 368 13.04 9.79 -35.52
CA LEU A 368 13.94 10.66 -36.26
C LEU A 368 13.91 12.06 -35.65
N PHE A 369 14.96 12.38 -34.90
CA PHE A 369 15.29 13.75 -34.55
C PHE A 369 15.59 14.49 -35.88
N LYS A 370 14.59 15.16 -36.45
CA LYS A 370 14.77 16.01 -37.63
C LYS A 370 15.59 17.22 -37.19
N ASP A 371 16.69 17.52 -37.89
CA ASP A 371 17.43 18.75 -37.65
C ASP A 371 16.46 19.95 -37.78
N PRO A 372 16.52 20.92 -36.85
CA PRO A 372 15.56 22.02 -36.82
C PRO A 372 15.61 22.80 -38.14
N THR A 373 14.44 23.13 -38.69
CA THR A 373 14.36 23.90 -39.93
C THR A 373 14.90 25.31 -39.70
N GLU A 374 15.38 25.99 -40.75
CA GLU A 374 15.84 27.40 -40.64
C GLU A 374 14.76 28.32 -40.05
N LEU A 375 13.49 27.98 -40.28
CA LEU A 375 12.35 28.69 -39.73
C LEU A 375 12.23 28.46 -38.21
N ASP A 376 12.50 27.26 -37.72
CA ASP A 376 12.57 26.96 -36.28
C ASP A 376 13.76 27.63 -35.61
N LEU A 377 14.91 27.70 -36.28
CA LEU A 377 16.09 28.44 -35.82
C LEU A 377 15.80 29.95 -35.70
N SER A 378 15.14 30.54 -36.70
CA SER A 378 14.77 31.97 -36.63
C SER A 378 13.72 32.26 -35.55
N ARG A 379 12.78 31.33 -35.31
CA ARG A 379 11.81 31.41 -34.21
C ARG A 379 12.49 31.30 -32.85
N ALA A 380 13.46 30.41 -32.71
CA ALA A 380 14.26 30.29 -31.50
C ALA A 380 15.11 31.55 -31.26
N GLU A 381 15.71 32.13 -32.30
CA GLU A 381 16.51 33.35 -32.21
C GLU A 381 15.65 34.57 -31.82
N THR A 382 14.46 34.70 -32.38
CA THR A 382 13.50 35.76 -32.02
C THR A 382 12.96 35.58 -30.60
N ALA A 383 12.65 34.35 -30.18
CA ALA A 383 12.28 34.03 -28.80
C ALA A 383 13.43 34.36 -27.82
N TYR A 384 14.67 34.05 -28.19
CA TYR A 384 15.85 34.38 -27.40
C TYR A 384 16.06 35.90 -27.27
N LYS A 385 15.98 36.65 -28.37
CA LYS A 385 16.10 38.12 -28.36
C LYS A 385 15.00 38.79 -27.52
N THR A 386 13.78 38.27 -27.59
CA THR A 386 12.66 38.80 -26.79
C THR A 386 12.82 38.49 -25.30
N ILE A 387 13.34 37.31 -24.94
CA ILE A 387 13.63 36.95 -23.54
C ILE A 387 14.81 37.77 -23.00
N THR A 388 15.88 37.95 -23.76
CA THR A 388 17.04 38.75 -23.34
C THR A 388 16.69 40.23 -23.20
N GLN A 389 15.83 40.77 -24.07
CA GLN A 389 15.31 42.14 -23.93
C GLN A 389 14.38 42.29 -22.70
N LYS A 390 13.60 41.26 -22.36
CA LYS A 390 12.82 41.23 -21.11
C LYS A 390 13.73 41.15 -19.89
N LEU A 391 14.77 40.32 -19.92
CA LEU A 391 15.75 40.19 -18.83
C LEU A 391 16.59 41.46 -18.63
N SER A 392 16.94 42.17 -19.70
CA SER A 392 17.68 43.44 -19.61
C SER A 392 16.80 44.58 -19.09
N SER A 393 15.51 44.59 -19.41
CA SER A 393 14.53 45.55 -18.87
C SER A 393 14.14 45.26 -17.41
N THR A 394 14.24 44.01 -16.94
CA THR A 394 13.99 43.63 -15.53
C THR A 394 15.23 43.64 -14.65
N ARG A 395 16.33 44.32 -15.04
CA ARG A 395 17.49 44.61 -14.18
C ARG A 395 17.12 45.57 -13.03
N HIS A 396 16.25 45.13 -12.13
CA HIS A 396 16.20 45.66 -10.77
C HIS A 396 17.21 44.87 -9.95
N LEU A 397 18.30 45.55 -9.55
CA LEU A 397 19.46 45.00 -8.82
C LEU A 397 19.17 44.40 -7.43
N ASN A 398 17.90 44.15 -7.04
CA ASN A 398 17.51 43.73 -5.70
C ASN A 398 16.30 42.75 -5.66
N SER A 399 16.19 41.78 -6.58
CA SER A 399 15.18 40.71 -6.43
C SER A 399 15.82 39.35 -6.20
N ASP A 400 15.52 38.74 -5.04
CA ASP A 400 15.93 37.39 -4.56
C ASP A 400 15.30 36.23 -5.38
N ASN A 401 15.23 36.36 -6.71
CA ASN A 401 14.68 35.32 -7.56
C ASN A 401 15.82 34.45 -8.08
N LEU A 402 16.11 33.37 -7.35
CA LEU A 402 17.07 32.30 -7.69
C LEU A 402 16.94 31.81 -9.14
N PHE A 403 15.73 31.88 -9.69
CA PHE A 403 15.42 31.47 -11.06
C PHE A 403 15.97 32.47 -12.12
N GLY A 404 16.06 33.75 -11.78
CA GLY A 404 16.63 34.79 -12.63
C GLY A 404 18.16 34.63 -12.75
N ASP A 405 18.83 34.34 -11.63
CA ASP A 405 20.27 34.06 -11.61
C ASP A 405 20.60 32.82 -12.44
N LEU A 406 19.83 31.75 -12.28
CA LEU A 406 20.02 30.49 -13.00
C LEU A 406 19.81 30.65 -14.52
N LEU A 407 18.86 31.48 -14.94
CA LEU A 407 18.66 31.82 -16.34
C LEU A 407 19.79 32.71 -16.90
N SER A 408 20.34 33.62 -16.09
CA SER A 408 21.47 34.46 -16.50
C SER A 408 22.76 33.66 -16.68
N GLU A 409 22.99 32.69 -15.79
CA GLU A 409 24.15 31.78 -15.84
C GLU A 409 24.06 30.87 -17.06
N LYS A 410 22.85 30.34 -17.36
CA LYS A 410 22.61 29.51 -18.55
C LYS A 410 22.67 30.31 -19.85
N ALA A 411 22.25 31.57 -19.86
CA ALA A 411 22.41 32.45 -21.03
C ALA A 411 23.89 32.72 -21.32
N PHE A 412 24.71 32.93 -20.29
CA PHE A 412 26.15 33.13 -20.43
C PHE A 412 26.87 31.88 -20.94
N GLU A 413 26.50 30.69 -20.46
CA GLU A 413 27.03 29.42 -20.98
C GLU A 413 26.69 29.20 -22.46
N LEU A 414 25.49 29.59 -22.90
CA LEU A 414 25.07 29.49 -24.30
C LEU A 414 25.78 30.48 -25.21
N GLU A 415 26.03 31.71 -24.76
CA GLU A 415 26.80 32.71 -25.51
C GLU A 415 28.25 32.24 -25.73
N LYS A 416 28.83 31.56 -24.73
CA LYS A 416 30.15 30.92 -24.83
C LYS A 416 30.19 29.77 -25.86
N LEU A 417 29.07 29.07 -26.06
CA LEU A 417 28.96 27.99 -27.05
C LEU A 417 28.74 28.54 -28.48
N LEU A 418 28.05 29.67 -28.62
CA LEU A 418 27.79 30.32 -29.91
C LEU A 418 29.02 31.07 -30.46
N HIS A 419 29.90 31.53 -29.59
CA HIS A 419 31.17 32.16 -29.95
C HIS A 419 32.32 31.40 -29.30
N PRO A 420 32.72 30.24 -29.85
CA PRO A 420 33.91 29.54 -29.39
C PRO A 420 35.12 30.39 -29.77
N GLN A 421 35.55 31.28 -28.88
CA GLN A 421 36.88 31.86 -28.97
C GLN A 421 37.86 30.71 -28.76
N GLU A 422 38.72 30.45 -29.75
CA GLU A 422 39.90 29.60 -29.60
C GLU A 422 40.85 30.26 -28.59
N LYS A 423 40.52 30.18 -27.31
CA LYS A 423 41.45 30.55 -26.25
C LYS A 423 42.51 29.47 -26.20
N SER A 424 43.76 29.89 -26.41
CA SER A 424 44.88 28.98 -26.28
C SER A 424 44.98 28.50 -24.83
N LEU A 425 45.35 27.24 -24.61
CA LEU A 425 45.57 26.63 -23.28
C LEU A 425 46.46 27.48 -22.34
N GLN A 426 47.28 28.38 -22.91
CA GLN A 426 48.14 29.30 -22.15
C GLN A 426 47.35 30.43 -21.46
N GLU A 427 46.24 30.89 -22.06
CA GLU A 427 45.39 31.93 -21.46
C GLU A 427 44.54 31.37 -20.31
N ASP A 428 44.02 30.15 -20.44
CA ASP A 428 43.27 29.47 -19.38
C ASP A 428 44.15 29.21 -18.13
N LEU A 429 45.44 28.90 -18.33
CA LEU A 429 46.40 28.73 -17.24
C LEU A 429 46.75 30.08 -16.56
N LEU A 430 46.76 31.18 -17.31
CA LEU A 430 47.01 32.52 -16.76
C LEU A 430 45.81 33.06 -15.96
N ASP A 431 44.58 32.80 -16.41
CA ASP A 431 43.36 33.18 -15.69
C ASP A 431 43.17 32.32 -14.42
N TYR A 432 43.55 31.04 -14.46
CA TYR A 432 43.61 30.19 -13.26
C TYR A 432 44.67 30.69 -12.26
N ALA A 433 45.84 31.12 -12.74
CA ALA A 433 46.87 31.69 -11.87
C ALA A 433 46.41 33.01 -11.21
N ARG A 434 45.72 33.89 -11.96
CA ARG A 434 45.18 35.17 -11.44
C ARG A 434 44.10 34.96 -10.38
N SER A 435 43.13 34.08 -10.63
CA SER A 435 42.07 33.75 -9.65
C SER A 435 42.63 33.10 -8.37
N SER A 436 43.70 32.31 -8.47
CA SER A 436 44.37 31.74 -7.28
C SER A 436 45.08 32.80 -6.42
N SER A 437 45.50 33.92 -7.03
CA SER A 437 46.23 34.99 -6.32
C SER A 437 45.31 35.99 -5.59
N GLU A 438 44.06 36.13 -6.01
CA GLU A 438 43.08 37.04 -5.37
C GLU A 438 42.45 36.43 -4.10
N GLY A 439 42.55 35.11 -3.91
CA GLY A 439 42.12 34.42 -2.69
C GLY A 439 43.12 34.47 -1.52
N ALA A 440 44.27 35.14 -1.69
CA ALA A 440 45.36 35.17 -0.70
C ALA A 440 45.78 36.59 -0.26
N ARG A 441 44.85 37.56 -0.30
CA ARG A 441 45.01 38.87 0.35
C ARG A 441 43.91 39.16 1.36
#